data_AF-A0A964VCB6-F1
#
_entry.id   AF-A0A964VCB6-F1
#
_cell.length_a   1.000
_cell.length_b   1.000
_cell.length_c   1.000
_cell.angle_alpha   90.00
_cell.angle_beta   90.00
_cell.angle_gamma   90.00
#
_symmetry.space_group_name_H-M   'P 1'
#
loop_
_entity.id
_entity.type
_entity.pdbx_description
1 polymer ?
#
loop_
_entity_poly.entity_id
_entity_poly.type
_entity_poly.pdbx_seq_one_letter_code
_entity_poly.pdbx_strand_id
1 'polypeptide(L)'
;MRTAEDRRERLAKFIDLAKVYRGWSRGEVSRALGRDAGKLLPESGNPKLDLIVGLADALDWSVGDVIDGVWTADTDQKIEGDYALLDTNARAAHGEGKFRQMLAIANQMRRIATTPSEQALAANRMAGAYDGLGQYNKSVPCLQAALAERGIPSGLRLMLTVNLANAHYSMWNLTESRAAAHEVLELLEATTMTERRERVCHAFAHYVRGNSFRRMIVIESDLARIHAQHAHNELVQALKEYEDLADTFADERYAAIANTCRGGLLEVGAVLGEMTPGEVLERLTVALDRVVDVAIHEPGDWLESWGWWCIFGCNVALRHFPEDVISMRMAIFTNKAMEIADRLENWSLRERAFHMDLERHQRLVNEPWVLDDEEVRIIAGTMGRFPNFRAAGWRILNEARFVNAEGGARWLGA
;
A
#
# COMPACT_ATOMS: atom_id res chain seq x y z
N MET A 1 -19.80 16.30 -11.25
CA MET A 1 -19.30 17.43 -10.45
C MET A 1 -20.44 18.40 -10.25
N ARG A 2 -20.57 18.97 -9.05
CA ARG A 2 -21.58 20.00 -8.74
C ARG A 2 -21.39 21.27 -9.57
N THR A 3 -22.49 21.95 -9.89
CA THR A 3 -22.44 23.27 -10.52
C THR A 3 -21.85 24.31 -9.57
N ALA A 4 -21.47 25.49 -10.09
CA ALA A 4 -20.96 26.58 -9.24
C ALA A 4 -22.00 27.00 -8.17
N GLU A 5 -23.28 26.96 -8.53
CA GLU A 5 -24.38 27.29 -7.63
C GLU A 5 -24.57 26.24 -6.54
N ASP A 6 -24.55 24.94 -6.89
CA ASP A 6 -24.62 23.84 -5.92
C ASP A 6 -23.45 23.90 -4.92
N ARG A 7 -22.24 24.21 -5.40
CA ARG A 7 -21.05 24.35 -4.54
C ARG A 7 -21.22 25.52 -3.57
N ARG A 8 -21.75 26.65 -4.04
CA ARG A 8 -22.04 27.82 -3.21
C ARG A 8 -23.06 27.48 -2.12
N GLU A 9 -24.13 26.77 -2.46
CA GLU A 9 -25.15 26.35 -1.49
C GLU A 9 -24.56 25.42 -0.43
N ARG A 10 -23.74 24.44 -0.83
CA ARG A 10 -23.10 23.52 0.13
C ARG A 10 -22.11 24.26 1.03
N LEU A 11 -21.29 25.14 0.46
CA LEU A 11 -20.38 25.97 1.26
C LEU A 11 -21.14 26.84 2.28
N ALA A 12 -22.32 27.36 1.91
CA ALA A 12 -23.17 28.10 2.85
C ALA A 12 -23.65 27.20 4.00
N LYS A 13 -24.07 25.96 3.70
CA LYS A 13 -24.44 24.96 4.72
C LYS A 13 -23.27 24.64 5.65
N PHE A 14 -22.05 24.52 5.14
CA PHE A 14 -20.85 24.31 5.96
C PHE A 14 -20.56 25.49 6.91
N ILE A 15 -20.67 26.72 6.40
CA ILE A 15 -20.49 27.94 7.21
C ILE A 15 -21.56 28.01 8.31
N ASP A 16 -22.82 27.72 7.98
CA ASP A 16 -23.91 27.71 8.96
C ASP A 16 -23.75 26.58 9.98
N LEU A 17 -23.29 25.40 9.56
CA LEU A 17 -23.01 24.28 10.47
C LEU A 17 -21.89 24.66 11.45
N ALA A 18 -20.80 25.28 10.97
CA ALA A 18 -19.70 25.74 11.80
C ALA A 18 -20.16 26.78 12.83
N LYS A 19 -20.98 27.73 12.36
CA LYS A 19 -21.61 28.75 13.21
C LYS A 19 -22.43 28.14 14.33
N VAL A 20 -23.30 27.18 14.00
CA VAL A 20 -24.18 26.51 14.97
C VAL A 20 -23.36 25.64 15.93
N TYR A 21 -22.44 24.82 15.42
CA TYR A 21 -21.64 23.90 16.21
C TYR A 21 -20.77 24.60 17.25
N ARG A 22 -20.16 25.74 16.89
CA ARG A 22 -19.32 26.53 17.79
C ARG A 22 -20.09 27.57 18.61
N GLY A 23 -21.40 27.74 18.38
CA GLY A 23 -22.21 28.78 19.01
C GLY A 23 -21.77 30.21 18.63
N TRP A 24 -21.17 30.38 17.45
CA TRP A 24 -20.63 31.67 17.01
C TRP A 24 -21.72 32.61 16.47
N SER A 25 -21.55 33.90 16.72
CA SER A 25 -22.21 34.96 15.97
C SER A 25 -21.62 35.08 14.56
N ARG A 26 -22.32 35.80 13.66
CA ARG A 26 -21.83 36.05 12.29
C ARG A 26 -20.46 36.76 12.26
N GLY A 27 -20.21 37.66 13.20
CA GLY A 27 -18.92 38.36 13.31
C GLY A 27 -17.80 37.45 13.80
N GLU A 28 -18.11 36.49 14.67
CA GLU A 28 -17.13 35.52 15.16
C GLU A 28 -16.76 34.49 14.09
N VAL A 29 -17.73 33.99 13.31
CA VAL A 29 -17.46 33.14 12.14
C VAL A 29 -16.55 33.86 11.14
N SER A 30 -16.87 35.11 10.83
CA SER A 30 -16.07 35.98 9.94
C SER A 30 -14.62 36.09 10.42
N ARG A 31 -14.43 36.37 11.71
CA ARG A 31 -13.09 36.46 12.32
C ARG A 31 -12.36 35.12 12.31
N ALA A 32 -13.04 34.04 12.71
CA ALA A 32 -12.46 32.71 12.80
C ALA A 32 -12.03 32.16 11.43
N LEU A 33 -12.79 32.45 10.38
CA LEU A 33 -12.48 32.02 9.00
C LEU A 33 -11.57 33.00 8.25
N GLY A 34 -11.10 34.09 8.89
CA GLY A 34 -10.23 35.09 8.25
C GLY A 34 -10.88 35.75 7.03
N ARG A 35 -12.18 36.06 7.11
CA ARG A 35 -12.97 36.63 6.01
C ARG A 35 -13.87 37.76 6.48
N ASP A 36 -14.12 38.72 5.62
CA ASP A 36 -15.17 39.72 5.85
C ASP A 36 -16.56 39.05 5.90
N ALA A 37 -17.44 39.50 6.79
CA ALA A 37 -18.78 38.92 7.00
C ALA A 37 -19.69 38.95 5.75
N GLY A 38 -19.39 39.82 4.78
CA GLY A 38 -20.06 39.91 3.47
C GLY A 38 -19.41 39.08 2.36
N LYS A 39 -18.19 38.55 2.57
CA LYS A 39 -17.39 37.80 1.58
C LYS A 39 -17.07 36.37 2.04
N LEU A 40 -17.81 35.87 3.02
CA LEU A 40 -17.71 34.48 3.48
C LEU A 40 -18.03 33.47 2.37
N LEU A 41 -18.94 33.84 1.47
CA LEU A 41 -19.33 33.03 0.32
C LEU A 41 -18.76 33.64 -0.97
N PRO A 42 -17.81 32.96 -1.66
CA PRO A 42 -17.33 33.39 -2.96
C PRO A 42 -18.43 33.23 -4.02
N GLU A 43 -18.60 34.25 -4.85
CA GLU A 43 -19.59 34.22 -5.95
C GLU A 43 -19.34 33.11 -6.97
N SER A 44 -18.07 32.75 -7.18
CA SER A 44 -17.66 31.67 -8.08
C SER A 44 -18.03 30.26 -7.58
N GLY A 45 -18.47 30.13 -6.32
CA GLY A 45 -18.65 28.84 -5.66
C GLY A 45 -17.34 28.05 -5.45
N ASN A 46 -16.18 28.67 -5.71
CA ASN A 46 -14.86 28.07 -5.52
C ASN A 46 -14.14 28.78 -4.36
N PRO A 47 -14.17 28.20 -3.14
CA PRO A 47 -13.45 28.76 -2.01
C PRO A 47 -11.94 28.59 -2.16
N LYS A 48 -11.19 29.56 -1.63
CA LYS A 48 -9.74 29.43 -1.47
C LYS A 48 -9.41 28.39 -0.39
N LEU A 49 -8.22 27.80 -0.47
CA LEU A 49 -7.78 26.71 0.41
C LEU A 49 -7.87 27.08 1.90
N ASP A 50 -7.50 28.31 2.26
CA ASP A 50 -7.55 28.81 3.64
C ASP A 50 -8.98 28.84 4.21
N LEU A 51 -10.01 29.10 3.39
CA LEU A 51 -11.41 29.03 3.83
C LEU A 51 -11.84 27.57 4.09
N ILE A 52 -11.39 26.63 3.26
CA ILE A 52 -11.66 25.20 3.46
C ILE A 52 -10.97 24.70 4.74
N VAL A 53 -9.71 25.07 4.95
CA VAL A 53 -8.97 24.73 6.17
C VAL A 53 -9.66 25.32 7.41
N GLY A 54 -10.02 26.60 7.37
CA GLY A 54 -10.73 27.24 8.49
C GLY A 54 -12.09 26.60 8.79
N LEU A 55 -12.82 26.15 7.77
CA LEU A 55 -14.08 25.42 7.96
C LEU A 55 -13.87 24.03 8.56
N ALA A 56 -12.84 23.31 8.09
CA ALA A 56 -12.46 22.01 8.64
C ALA A 56 -12.12 22.14 10.15
N ASP A 57 -11.28 23.10 10.50
CA ASP A 57 -10.92 23.40 11.89
C ASP A 57 -12.13 23.84 12.72
N ALA A 58 -13.02 24.66 12.15
CA ALA A 58 -14.22 25.12 12.85
C ALA A 58 -15.22 24.00 13.12
N LEU A 59 -15.23 22.94 12.30
CA LEU A 59 -16.15 21.81 12.40
C LEU A 59 -15.56 20.60 13.12
N ASP A 60 -14.26 20.62 13.42
CA ASP A 60 -13.49 19.44 13.83
C ASP A 60 -13.55 18.31 12.79
N TRP A 61 -13.58 18.67 11.50
CA TRP A 61 -13.63 17.76 10.35
C TRP A 61 -12.29 17.75 9.61
N SER A 62 -12.05 16.76 8.75
CA SER A 62 -10.88 16.83 7.86
C SER A 62 -11.10 17.78 6.69
N VAL A 63 -10.02 18.37 6.18
CA VAL A 63 -10.05 19.18 4.94
C VAL A 63 -10.65 18.39 3.78
N GLY A 64 -10.39 17.07 3.72
CA GLY A 64 -10.93 16.18 2.71
C GLY A 64 -12.46 16.08 2.77
N ASP A 65 -13.02 15.91 3.97
CA ASP A 65 -14.48 15.79 4.16
C ASP A 65 -15.22 17.06 3.74
N VAL A 66 -14.64 18.23 4.02
CA VAL A 66 -15.20 19.52 3.58
C VAL A 66 -15.12 19.65 2.06
N ILE A 67 -14.00 19.25 1.45
CA ILE A 67 -13.85 19.26 -0.02
C ILE A 67 -14.87 18.33 -0.67
N ASP A 68 -14.96 17.07 -0.22
CA ASP A 68 -15.91 16.11 -0.77
C ASP A 68 -17.35 16.60 -0.56
N GLY A 69 -17.66 17.12 0.63
CA GLY A 69 -18.97 17.65 0.94
C GLY A 69 -19.37 18.86 0.09
N VAL A 70 -18.42 19.66 -0.42
CA VAL A 70 -18.66 20.82 -1.30
C VAL A 70 -18.68 20.41 -2.77
N TRP A 71 -17.67 19.68 -3.25
CA TRP A 71 -17.46 19.42 -4.68
C TRP A 71 -18.11 18.13 -5.20
N THR A 72 -18.21 17.10 -4.37
CA THR A 72 -18.74 15.81 -4.77
C THR A 72 -20.26 15.88 -4.72
N ALA A 73 -20.90 15.68 -5.88
CA ALA A 73 -22.34 15.52 -5.93
C ALA A 73 -22.69 14.18 -5.28
N ASP A 74 -23.79 14.12 -4.52
CA ASP A 74 -24.43 12.86 -4.18
C ASP A 74 -24.96 12.29 -5.50
N THR A 75 -24.10 11.64 -6.27
CA THR A 75 -24.50 10.97 -7.51
C THR A 75 -25.16 9.65 -7.14
N ASP A 76 -26.35 9.76 -6.57
CA ASP A 76 -27.31 8.67 -6.41
C ASP A 76 -27.94 8.25 -7.75
N GLN A 77 -27.36 8.68 -8.89
CA GLN A 77 -27.75 8.15 -10.19
C GLN A 77 -27.29 6.70 -10.29
N LYS A 78 -28.14 5.81 -9.80
CA LYS A 78 -28.13 4.40 -10.17
C LYS A 78 -28.29 4.31 -11.68
N ILE A 79 -27.26 3.78 -12.32
CA ILE A 79 -27.28 3.49 -13.75
C ILE A 79 -27.72 2.03 -13.88
N GLU A 80 -28.51 1.69 -14.89
CA GLU A 80 -28.80 0.29 -15.19
C GLU A 80 -27.55 -0.40 -15.76
N GLY A 81 -27.30 -1.64 -15.35
CA GLY A 81 -26.17 -2.42 -15.85
C GLY A 81 -26.14 -3.83 -15.27
N ASP A 82 -25.34 -4.71 -15.88
CA ASP A 82 -25.13 -6.08 -15.41
C ASP A 82 -23.97 -6.13 -14.41
N TYR A 83 -24.30 -6.20 -13.12
CA TYR A 83 -23.32 -6.25 -12.04
C TYR A 83 -22.43 -7.50 -12.10
N ALA A 84 -22.98 -8.66 -12.46
CA ALA A 84 -22.24 -9.92 -12.52
C ALA A 84 -21.22 -9.92 -13.67
N LEU A 85 -21.59 -9.34 -14.81
CA LEU A 85 -20.67 -9.14 -15.92
C LEU A 85 -19.54 -8.18 -15.54
N LEU A 86 -19.84 -7.06 -14.87
CA LEU A 86 -18.81 -6.14 -14.39
C LEU A 86 -17.86 -6.79 -13.38
N ASP A 87 -18.37 -7.57 -12.40
CA ASP A 87 -17.50 -8.29 -11.45
C ASP A 87 -16.59 -9.30 -12.15
N THR A 88 -17.11 -10.00 -13.17
CA THR A 88 -16.32 -10.92 -13.99
C THR A 88 -15.22 -10.18 -14.76
N ASN A 89 -15.55 -9.05 -15.39
CA ASN A 89 -14.57 -8.22 -16.10
C ASN A 89 -13.53 -7.61 -15.15
N ALA A 90 -13.92 -7.23 -13.92
CA ALA A 90 -13.01 -6.73 -12.91
C ALA A 90 -12.00 -7.81 -12.48
N ARG A 91 -12.46 -9.05 -12.29
CA ARG A 91 -11.58 -10.19 -11.98
C ARG A 91 -10.62 -10.53 -13.13
N ALA A 92 -11.10 -10.49 -14.38
CA ALA A 92 -10.25 -10.68 -15.54
C ALA A 92 -9.18 -9.58 -15.64
N ALA A 93 -9.56 -8.31 -15.49
CA ALA A 93 -8.63 -7.19 -15.47
C ALA A 93 -7.59 -7.32 -14.34
N HIS A 94 -7.98 -7.82 -13.17
CA HIS A 94 -7.04 -8.13 -12.08
C HIS A 94 -6.04 -9.22 -12.47
N GLY A 95 -6.52 -10.32 -13.07
CA GLY A 95 -5.65 -11.43 -13.52
C GLY A 95 -4.67 -11.02 -14.61
N GLU A 96 -5.00 -10.01 -15.42
CA GLU A 96 -4.15 -9.46 -16.48
C GLU A 96 -3.28 -8.27 -16.01
N GLY A 97 -3.30 -7.91 -14.71
CA GLY A 97 -2.57 -6.75 -14.18
C GLY A 97 -3.09 -5.38 -14.66
N LYS A 98 -4.27 -5.32 -15.27
CA LYS A 98 -4.88 -4.08 -15.82
C LYS A 98 -5.60 -3.28 -14.73
N PHE A 99 -4.87 -2.86 -13.70
CA PHE A 99 -5.45 -2.25 -12.50
C PHE A 99 -6.17 -0.92 -12.74
N ARG A 100 -5.74 -0.10 -13.71
CA ARG A 100 -6.47 1.12 -14.10
C ARG A 100 -7.85 0.80 -14.70
N GLN A 101 -7.92 -0.25 -15.52
CA GLN A 101 -9.18 -0.73 -16.09
C GLN A 101 -10.07 -1.32 -14.99
N MET A 102 -9.49 -2.14 -14.11
CA MET A 102 -10.20 -2.69 -12.95
C MET A 102 -10.81 -1.58 -12.09
N LEU A 103 -10.09 -0.48 -11.85
CA LEU A 103 -10.61 0.67 -11.10
C LEU A 103 -11.80 1.34 -11.82
N ALA A 104 -11.73 1.50 -13.13
CA ALA A 104 -12.84 2.06 -13.91
C ALA A 104 -14.09 1.17 -13.82
N ILE A 105 -13.92 -0.15 -13.93
CA ILE A 105 -15.01 -1.14 -13.79
C ILE A 105 -15.58 -1.11 -12.38
N ALA A 106 -14.73 -1.12 -11.34
CA ALA A 106 -15.18 -1.11 -9.95
C ALA A 106 -15.97 0.17 -9.59
N ASN A 107 -15.61 1.32 -10.18
CA ASN A 107 -16.41 2.54 -10.06
C ASN A 107 -17.78 2.43 -10.74
N GLN A 108 -17.89 1.72 -11.87
CA GLN A 108 -19.19 1.43 -12.49
C GLN A 108 -20.01 0.47 -11.61
N MET A 109 -19.39 -0.59 -11.08
CA MET A 109 -20.03 -1.52 -10.14
C MET A 109 -20.65 -0.78 -8.96
N ARG A 110 -19.91 0.16 -8.35
CA ARG A 110 -20.40 0.96 -7.21
C ARG A 110 -21.63 1.79 -7.56
N ARG A 111 -21.72 2.32 -8.80
CA ARG A 111 -22.86 3.13 -9.26
C ARG A 111 -24.12 2.31 -9.51
N ILE A 112 -23.99 1.04 -9.89
CA ILE A 112 -25.14 0.19 -10.19
C ILE A 112 -25.53 -0.74 -9.03
N ALA A 113 -24.68 -0.86 -8.02
CA ALA A 113 -24.90 -1.72 -6.85
C ALA A 113 -26.20 -1.35 -6.11
N THR A 114 -27.02 -2.37 -5.86
CA THR A 114 -28.35 -2.26 -5.25
C THR A 114 -28.43 -2.88 -3.86
N THR A 115 -27.46 -3.74 -3.50
CA THR A 115 -27.41 -4.43 -2.20
C THR A 115 -26.14 -4.06 -1.41
N PRO A 116 -26.13 -4.22 -0.07
CA PRO A 116 -24.92 -4.06 0.74
C PRO A 116 -23.77 -4.96 0.28
N SER A 117 -24.07 -6.19 -0.14
CA SER A 117 -23.07 -7.14 -0.66
C SER A 117 -22.43 -6.66 -1.97
N GLU A 118 -23.22 -6.09 -2.87
CA GLU A 118 -22.71 -5.49 -4.12
C GLU A 118 -21.88 -4.24 -3.82
N GLN A 119 -22.32 -3.38 -2.89
CA GLN A 119 -21.53 -2.21 -2.49
C GLN A 119 -20.17 -2.61 -1.89
N ALA A 120 -20.17 -3.57 -0.96
CA ALA A 120 -18.96 -4.09 -0.35
C ALA A 120 -18.03 -4.78 -1.36
N LEU A 121 -18.59 -5.54 -2.31
CA LEU A 121 -17.78 -6.21 -3.33
C LEU A 121 -17.19 -5.20 -4.33
N ALA A 122 -17.94 -4.20 -4.76
CA ALA A 122 -17.42 -3.11 -5.61
C ALA A 122 -16.26 -2.38 -4.90
N ALA A 123 -16.42 -2.07 -3.61
CA ALA A 123 -15.37 -1.47 -2.80
C ALA A 123 -14.13 -2.38 -2.66
N ASN A 124 -14.31 -3.70 -2.51
CA ASN A 124 -13.21 -4.66 -2.53
C ASN A 124 -12.48 -4.68 -3.88
N ARG A 125 -13.19 -4.56 -5.01
CA ARG A 125 -12.55 -4.44 -6.34
C ARG A 125 -11.78 -3.14 -6.49
N MET A 126 -12.31 -2.03 -5.99
CA MET A 126 -11.57 -0.75 -5.94
C MET A 126 -10.30 -0.89 -5.09
N ALA A 127 -10.39 -1.56 -3.93
CA ALA A 127 -9.25 -1.81 -3.06
C ALA A 127 -8.15 -2.62 -3.76
N GLY A 128 -8.50 -3.74 -4.42
CA GLY A 128 -7.55 -4.53 -5.19
C GLY A 128 -6.93 -3.77 -6.38
N ALA A 129 -7.72 -2.91 -7.05
CA ALA A 129 -7.19 -2.06 -8.11
C ALA A 129 -6.19 -1.01 -7.57
N TYR A 130 -6.45 -0.44 -6.39
CA TYR A 130 -5.53 0.48 -5.74
C TYR A 130 -4.27 -0.21 -5.25
N ASP A 131 -4.38 -1.43 -4.70
CA ASP A 131 -3.24 -2.27 -4.30
C ASP A 131 -2.27 -2.46 -5.46
N GLY A 132 -2.74 -2.97 -6.60
CA GLY A 132 -1.90 -3.17 -7.80
C GLY A 132 -1.33 -1.88 -8.41
N LEU A 133 -1.84 -0.70 -8.03
CA LEU A 133 -1.28 0.61 -8.41
C LEU A 133 -0.31 1.19 -7.36
N GLY A 134 -0.07 0.48 -6.26
CA GLY A 134 0.68 0.92 -5.10
C GLY A 134 -0.01 1.99 -4.25
N GLN A 135 -1.33 2.19 -4.42
CA GLN A 135 -2.11 3.24 -3.76
C GLN A 135 -2.85 2.73 -2.52
N TYR A 136 -2.13 2.05 -1.62
CA TYR A 136 -2.70 1.43 -0.42
C TYR A 136 -3.44 2.41 0.50
N ASN A 137 -3.00 3.66 0.54
CA ASN A 137 -3.67 4.74 1.26
C ASN A 137 -5.12 4.98 0.77
N LYS A 138 -5.45 4.59 -0.47
CA LYS A 138 -6.81 4.61 -1.02
C LYS A 138 -7.52 3.26 -0.90
N SER A 139 -6.77 2.17 -0.76
CA SER A 139 -7.32 0.83 -0.53
C SER A 139 -7.96 0.70 0.85
N VAL A 140 -7.28 1.17 1.90
CA VAL A 140 -7.75 1.14 3.30
C VAL A 140 -9.16 1.73 3.46
N PRO A 141 -9.47 2.98 3.04
CA PRO A 141 -10.81 3.53 3.21
C PRO A 141 -11.88 2.78 2.39
N CYS A 142 -11.54 2.18 1.25
CA CYS A 142 -12.48 1.33 0.50
C CYS A 142 -12.87 0.09 1.32
N LEU A 143 -11.89 -0.57 1.94
CA LEU A 143 -12.09 -1.78 2.74
C LEU A 143 -12.83 -1.47 4.05
N GLN A 144 -12.50 -0.36 4.71
CA GLN A 144 -13.21 0.10 5.91
C GLN A 144 -14.68 0.42 5.61
N ALA A 145 -14.97 1.12 4.51
CA ALA A 145 -16.33 1.38 4.08
C ALA A 145 -17.10 0.08 3.79
N ALA A 146 -16.48 -0.88 3.10
CA ALA A 146 -17.07 -2.18 2.83
C ALA A 146 -17.37 -2.99 4.11
N LEU A 147 -16.48 -2.94 5.10
CA LEU A 147 -16.66 -3.63 6.38
C LEU A 147 -17.76 -2.99 7.25
N ALA A 148 -18.02 -1.70 7.07
CA ALA A 148 -19.10 -0.98 7.74
C ALA A 148 -20.50 -1.35 7.20
N GLU A 149 -20.59 -1.97 6.02
CA GLU A 149 -21.85 -2.46 5.46
C GLU A 149 -22.49 -3.54 6.34
N ARG A 150 -23.78 -3.39 6.59
CA ARG A 150 -24.56 -4.33 7.41
C ARG A 150 -25.09 -5.47 6.55
N GLY A 151 -25.12 -6.68 7.12
CA GLY A 151 -25.72 -7.84 6.47
C GLY A 151 -24.91 -8.46 5.34
N ILE A 152 -23.64 -8.09 5.17
CA ILE A 152 -22.75 -8.78 4.22
C ILE A 152 -22.44 -10.21 4.69
N PRO A 153 -22.30 -11.19 3.77
CA PRO A 153 -21.95 -12.57 4.12
C PRO A 153 -20.62 -12.69 4.87
N SER A 154 -20.51 -13.65 5.78
CA SER A 154 -19.29 -13.92 6.57
C SER A 154 -18.06 -14.14 5.68
N GLY A 155 -18.18 -14.93 4.61
CA GLY A 155 -17.10 -15.15 3.66
C GLY A 155 -16.66 -13.90 2.90
N LEU A 156 -17.53 -12.91 2.70
CA LEU A 156 -17.14 -11.61 2.14
C LEU A 156 -16.43 -10.76 3.21
N ARG A 157 -16.94 -10.77 4.44
CA ARG A 157 -16.31 -10.09 5.58
C ARG A 157 -14.88 -10.60 5.83
N LEU A 158 -14.67 -11.92 5.86
CA LEU A 158 -13.35 -12.55 5.99
C LEU A 158 -12.36 -12.05 4.92
N MET A 159 -12.78 -12.05 3.65
CA MET A 159 -11.96 -11.56 2.54
C MET A 159 -11.62 -10.06 2.68
N LEU A 160 -12.59 -9.24 3.08
CA LEU A 160 -12.38 -7.81 3.31
C LEU A 160 -11.39 -7.57 4.46
N THR A 161 -11.52 -8.29 5.57
CA THR A 161 -10.64 -8.14 6.73
C THR A 161 -9.19 -8.53 6.41
N VAL A 162 -8.96 -9.65 5.70
CA VAL A 162 -7.58 -10.03 5.34
C VAL A 162 -6.95 -9.07 4.32
N ASN A 163 -7.74 -8.55 3.37
CA ASN A 163 -7.27 -7.52 2.44
C ASN A 163 -6.94 -6.21 3.18
N LEU A 164 -7.71 -5.86 4.23
CA LEU A 164 -7.43 -4.70 5.08
C LEU A 164 -6.12 -4.88 5.86
N ALA A 165 -5.88 -6.09 6.38
CA ALA A 165 -4.63 -6.44 7.02
C ALA A 165 -3.43 -6.25 6.08
N ASN A 166 -3.55 -6.68 4.81
CA ASN A 166 -2.51 -6.50 3.79
C ASN A 166 -2.29 -5.02 3.42
N ALA A 167 -3.37 -4.25 3.28
CA ALA A 167 -3.27 -2.83 2.99
C ALA A 167 -2.55 -2.06 4.12
N HIS A 168 -2.85 -2.40 5.38
CA HIS A 168 -2.11 -1.87 6.53
C HIS A 168 -0.66 -2.31 6.55
N TYR A 169 -0.37 -3.59 6.28
CA TYR A 169 1.00 -4.10 6.17
C TYR A 169 1.81 -3.31 5.15
N SER A 170 1.27 -3.14 3.95
CA SER A 170 1.93 -2.45 2.84
C SER A 170 2.25 -0.99 3.17
N MET A 171 1.43 -0.37 4.02
CA MET A 171 1.62 1.00 4.52
C MET A 171 2.51 1.10 5.77
N TRP A 172 3.04 -0.01 6.30
CA TRP A 172 3.81 -0.06 7.55
C TRP A 172 2.98 0.21 8.82
N ASN A 173 1.66 0.07 8.76
CA ASN A 173 0.77 0.10 9.92
C ASN A 173 0.73 -1.30 10.56
N LEU A 174 1.86 -1.70 11.16
CA LEU A 174 2.11 -3.11 11.52
C LEU A 174 1.25 -3.59 12.69
N THR A 175 0.79 -2.70 13.57
CA THR A 175 -0.11 -3.06 14.67
C THR A 175 -1.50 -3.39 14.13
N GLU A 176 -2.07 -2.50 13.32
CA GLU A 176 -3.38 -2.68 12.67
C GLU A 176 -3.37 -3.91 11.75
N SER A 177 -2.28 -4.08 11.00
CA SER A 177 -2.09 -5.25 10.14
C SER A 177 -2.16 -6.57 10.93
N ARG A 178 -1.38 -6.68 12.02
CA ARG A 178 -1.37 -7.90 12.84
C ARG A 178 -2.71 -8.12 13.54
N ALA A 179 -3.35 -7.07 14.03
CA ALA A 179 -4.65 -7.18 14.69
C ALA A 179 -5.74 -7.69 13.73
N ALA A 180 -5.85 -7.11 12.53
CA ALA A 180 -6.81 -7.55 11.53
C ALA A 180 -6.52 -8.97 11.01
N ALA A 181 -5.25 -9.33 10.80
CA ALA A 181 -4.88 -10.70 10.45
C ALA A 181 -5.20 -11.70 11.59
N HIS A 182 -5.00 -11.30 12.84
CA HIS A 182 -5.35 -12.12 14.00
C HIS A 182 -6.86 -12.38 14.09
N GLU A 183 -7.70 -11.37 13.86
CA GLU A 183 -9.17 -11.53 13.83
C GLU A 183 -9.61 -12.59 12.80
N VAL A 184 -9.00 -12.59 11.60
CA VAL A 184 -9.29 -13.60 10.57
C VAL A 184 -8.95 -15.01 11.06
N LEU A 185 -7.79 -15.16 11.70
CA LEU A 185 -7.32 -16.46 12.20
C LEU A 185 -8.19 -16.95 13.37
N GLU A 186 -8.56 -16.07 14.31
CA GLU A 186 -9.44 -16.39 15.43
C GLU A 186 -10.82 -16.87 14.93
N LEU A 187 -11.40 -16.20 13.92
CA LEU A 187 -12.67 -16.60 13.33
C LEU A 187 -12.60 -17.97 12.64
N LEU A 188 -11.45 -18.31 12.07
CA LEU A 188 -11.26 -19.57 11.33
C LEU A 188 -10.75 -20.71 12.22
N GLU A 189 -10.22 -20.44 13.41
CA GLU A 189 -9.69 -21.47 14.34
C GLU A 189 -10.75 -22.52 14.72
N ALA A 190 -12.00 -22.08 14.92
CA ALA A 190 -13.12 -22.97 15.24
C ALA A 190 -13.88 -23.49 14.00
N THR A 191 -13.44 -23.11 12.79
CA THR A 191 -14.14 -23.42 11.54
C THR A 191 -13.46 -24.57 10.80
N THR A 192 -14.22 -25.59 10.39
CA THR A 192 -13.71 -26.57 9.44
C THR A 192 -13.64 -25.93 8.06
N MET A 193 -12.45 -25.50 7.64
CA MET A 193 -12.24 -24.82 6.37
C MET A 193 -12.41 -25.80 5.20
N THR A 194 -13.54 -25.71 4.50
CA THR A 194 -13.83 -26.60 3.35
C THR A 194 -13.83 -25.84 2.03
N GLU A 195 -14.08 -24.52 2.06
CA GLU A 195 -14.10 -23.70 0.87
C GLU A 195 -12.71 -23.15 0.53
N ARG A 196 -12.42 -22.99 -0.77
CA ARG A 196 -11.18 -22.35 -1.26
C ARG A 196 -10.93 -21.00 -0.59
N ARG A 197 -11.99 -20.20 -0.42
CA ARG A 197 -11.88 -18.84 0.13
C ARG A 197 -11.39 -18.83 1.56
N GLU A 198 -11.90 -19.70 2.41
CA GLU A 198 -11.54 -19.78 3.83
C GLU A 198 -10.06 -20.13 3.97
N ARG A 199 -9.61 -21.17 3.24
CA ARG A 199 -8.21 -21.60 3.20
C ARG A 199 -7.27 -20.50 2.68
N VAL A 200 -7.68 -19.78 1.64
CA VAL A 200 -6.91 -18.64 1.12
C VAL A 200 -6.82 -17.50 2.14
N CYS A 201 -7.93 -17.14 2.80
CA CYS A 201 -7.92 -16.10 3.83
C CYS A 201 -7.05 -16.50 5.03
N HIS A 202 -7.07 -17.76 5.43
CA HIS A 202 -6.23 -18.28 6.52
C HIS A 202 -4.73 -18.18 6.17
N ALA A 203 -4.34 -18.72 5.01
CA ALA A 203 -2.96 -18.65 4.52
C ALA A 203 -2.48 -17.21 4.38
N PHE A 204 -3.34 -16.33 3.88
CA PHE A 204 -3.01 -14.92 3.69
C PHE A 204 -2.89 -14.16 5.00
N ALA A 205 -3.72 -14.47 6.00
CA ALA A 205 -3.59 -13.88 7.33
C ALA A 205 -2.26 -14.26 8.00
N HIS A 206 -1.84 -15.52 7.93
CA HIS A 206 -0.52 -15.94 8.38
C HIS A 206 0.61 -15.24 7.63
N TYR A 207 0.51 -15.13 6.30
CA TYR A 207 1.49 -14.42 5.48
C TYR A 207 1.66 -12.95 5.87
N VAL A 208 0.55 -12.24 6.02
CA VAL A 208 0.53 -10.81 6.40
C VAL A 208 1.07 -10.65 7.83
N ARG A 209 0.62 -11.47 8.77
CA ARG A 209 1.05 -11.40 10.17
C ARG A 209 2.54 -11.71 10.32
N GLY A 210 3.02 -12.75 9.63
CA GLY A 210 4.43 -13.13 9.60
C GLY A 210 5.33 -12.07 8.99
N ASN A 211 4.93 -11.48 7.87
CA ASN A 211 5.67 -10.38 7.27
C ASN A 211 5.63 -9.09 8.11
N SER A 212 4.54 -8.84 8.83
CA SER A 212 4.47 -7.73 9.79
C SER A 212 5.45 -7.93 10.94
N PHE A 213 5.51 -9.12 11.55
CA PHE A 213 6.53 -9.45 12.55
C PHE A 213 7.95 -9.35 11.98
N ARG A 214 8.17 -9.80 10.73
CA ARG A 214 9.47 -9.67 10.05
C ARG A 214 9.90 -8.20 9.95
N ARG A 215 8.99 -7.29 9.65
CA ARG A 215 9.28 -5.85 9.65
C ARG A 215 9.49 -5.28 11.06
N MET A 216 8.85 -5.82 12.09
CA MET A 216 9.09 -5.38 13.49
C MET A 216 10.52 -5.65 13.96
N ILE A 217 11.25 -6.60 13.36
CA ILE A 217 12.66 -6.89 13.68
C ILE A 217 13.53 -5.62 13.61
N VAL A 218 13.28 -4.73 12.64
CA VAL A 218 14.07 -3.49 12.51
C VAL A 218 13.55 -2.35 13.39
N ILE A 219 12.25 -2.33 13.69
CA ILE A 219 11.62 -1.24 14.46
C ILE A 219 11.90 -1.42 15.96
N GLU A 220 11.80 -2.65 16.45
CA GLU A 220 12.01 -3.01 17.85
C GLU A 220 13.22 -3.95 17.94
N SER A 221 14.40 -3.41 17.66
CA SER A 221 15.66 -4.18 17.62
C SER A 221 15.96 -4.93 18.91
N ASP A 222 15.57 -4.37 20.07
CA ASP A 222 15.75 -5.00 21.38
C ASP A 222 14.90 -6.29 21.54
N LEU A 223 13.81 -6.39 20.77
CA LEU A 223 12.92 -7.55 20.72
C LEU A 223 13.07 -8.34 19.41
N ALA A 224 14.14 -8.08 18.63
CA ALA A 224 14.34 -8.64 17.29
C ALA A 224 14.19 -10.17 17.25
N ARG A 225 14.75 -10.89 18.23
CA ARG A 225 14.66 -12.36 18.29
C ARG A 225 13.22 -12.85 18.54
N ILE A 226 12.44 -12.12 19.36
CA ILE A 226 11.03 -12.45 19.63
C ILE A 226 10.21 -12.25 18.37
N HIS A 227 10.38 -11.10 17.69
CA HIS A 227 9.71 -10.82 16.42
C HIS A 227 10.11 -11.80 15.33
N ALA A 228 11.38 -12.18 15.26
CA ALA A 228 11.87 -13.20 14.34
C ALA A 228 11.21 -14.56 14.60
N GLN A 229 11.06 -14.98 15.87
CA GLN A 229 10.40 -16.24 16.19
C GLN A 229 8.92 -16.24 15.79
N HIS A 230 8.20 -15.15 16.04
CA HIS A 230 6.82 -15.01 15.59
C HIS A 230 6.75 -15.02 14.06
N ALA A 231 7.59 -14.23 13.38
CA ALA A 231 7.66 -14.21 11.92
C ALA A 231 7.91 -15.61 11.34
N HIS A 232 8.83 -16.36 11.92
CA HIS A 232 9.13 -17.73 11.52
C HIS A 232 7.88 -18.62 11.60
N ASN A 233 7.22 -18.68 12.76
CA ASN A 233 6.08 -19.56 12.98
C ASN A 233 4.93 -19.25 11.99
N GLU A 234 4.64 -17.97 11.78
CA GLU A 234 3.61 -17.52 10.85
C GLU A 234 3.96 -17.82 9.40
N LEU A 235 5.20 -17.54 8.97
CA LEU A 235 5.62 -17.75 7.58
C LEU A 235 5.75 -19.24 7.24
N VAL A 236 6.12 -20.11 8.19
CA VAL A 236 6.09 -21.57 8.01
C VAL A 236 4.66 -22.05 7.78
N GLN A 237 3.70 -21.57 8.57
CA GLN A 237 2.31 -21.95 8.40
C GLN A 237 1.75 -21.46 7.06
N ALA A 238 2.01 -20.19 6.70
CA ALA A 238 1.63 -19.63 5.41
C ALA A 238 2.25 -20.40 4.24
N LEU A 239 3.54 -20.74 4.31
CA LEU A 239 4.24 -21.53 3.30
C LEU A 239 3.53 -22.86 3.04
N LYS A 240 3.31 -23.64 4.11
CA LYS A 240 2.65 -24.94 4.03
C LYS A 240 1.26 -24.85 3.39
N GLU A 241 0.48 -23.86 3.82
CA GLU A 241 -0.88 -23.68 3.30
C GLU A 241 -0.90 -23.22 1.85
N TYR A 242 0.02 -22.35 1.43
CA TYR A 242 0.10 -21.93 0.04
C TYR A 242 0.59 -23.04 -0.89
N GLU A 243 1.49 -23.91 -0.44
CA GLU A 243 1.88 -25.12 -1.19
C GLU A 243 0.66 -26.04 -1.38
N ASP A 244 -0.07 -26.33 -0.29
CA ASP A 244 -1.29 -27.14 -0.32
C ASP A 244 -2.40 -26.51 -1.19
N LEU A 245 -2.55 -25.19 -1.17
CA LEU A 245 -3.45 -24.44 -2.06
C LEU A 245 -3.02 -24.54 -3.53
N ALA A 246 -1.72 -24.42 -3.82
CA ALA A 246 -1.18 -24.54 -5.17
C ALA A 246 -1.48 -25.91 -5.75
N ASP A 247 -1.21 -26.97 -4.98
CA ASP A 247 -1.45 -28.36 -5.37
C ASP A 247 -2.95 -28.65 -5.51
N THR A 248 -3.77 -28.24 -4.52
CA THR A 248 -5.21 -28.53 -4.53
C THR A 248 -5.93 -27.85 -5.69
N PHE A 249 -5.56 -26.61 -6.02
CA PHE A 249 -6.28 -25.79 -7.00
C PHE A 249 -5.56 -25.63 -8.34
N ALA A 250 -4.39 -26.26 -8.51
CA ALA A 250 -3.53 -26.13 -9.69
C ALA A 250 -3.30 -24.66 -10.08
N ASP A 251 -2.99 -23.82 -9.10
CA ASP A 251 -2.85 -22.38 -9.26
C ASP A 251 -1.45 -21.92 -8.82
N GLU A 252 -0.57 -21.78 -9.81
CA GLU A 252 0.85 -21.42 -9.67
C GLU A 252 1.09 -20.13 -8.88
N ARG A 253 0.09 -19.24 -8.80
CA ARG A 253 0.18 -18.00 -8.02
C ARG A 253 0.36 -18.29 -6.54
N TYR A 254 -0.27 -19.34 -6.02
CA TYR A 254 -0.05 -19.76 -4.63
C TYR A 254 1.37 -20.31 -4.43
N ALA A 255 1.92 -21.03 -5.40
CA ALA A 255 3.30 -21.51 -5.34
C ALA A 255 4.32 -20.36 -5.33
N ALA A 256 4.02 -19.28 -6.06
CA ALA A 256 4.81 -18.06 -6.03
C ALA A 256 4.75 -17.34 -4.66
N ILE A 257 3.58 -17.23 -4.04
CA ILE A 257 3.45 -16.64 -2.69
C ILE A 257 4.17 -17.51 -1.65
N ALA A 258 4.05 -18.84 -1.74
CA ALA A 258 4.86 -19.77 -0.97
C ALA A 258 6.37 -19.50 -1.17
N ASN A 259 6.82 -19.21 -2.39
CA ASN A 259 8.21 -18.86 -2.66
C ASN A 259 8.64 -17.56 -1.94
N THR A 260 7.76 -16.56 -1.84
CA THR A 260 8.00 -15.37 -1.01
C THR A 260 8.18 -15.72 0.46
N CYS A 261 7.36 -16.63 1.01
CA CYS A 261 7.54 -17.12 2.39
C CYS A 261 8.91 -17.79 2.58
N ARG A 262 9.36 -18.62 1.64
CA ARG A 262 10.68 -19.29 1.71
C ARG A 262 11.82 -18.28 1.80
N GLY A 263 11.79 -17.23 0.99
CA GLY A 263 12.78 -16.15 1.04
C GLY A 263 12.75 -15.40 2.39
N GLY A 264 11.55 -15.09 2.89
CA GLY A 264 11.39 -14.41 4.18
C GLY A 264 11.89 -15.25 5.36
N LEU A 265 11.71 -16.58 5.31
CA LEU A 265 12.24 -17.51 6.30
C LEU A 265 13.77 -17.55 6.32
N LEU A 266 14.44 -17.39 5.18
CA LEU A 266 15.90 -17.27 5.14
C LEU A 266 16.39 -15.99 5.87
N GLU A 267 15.73 -14.85 5.64
CA GLU A 267 16.02 -13.60 6.37
C GLU A 267 15.82 -13.78 7.88
N VAL A 268 14.70 -14.38 8.28
CA VAL A 268 14.37 -14.62 9.69
C VAL A 268 15.35 -15.61 10.33
N GLY A 269 15.76 -16.65 9.62
CA GLY A 269 16.73 -17.65 10.08
C GLY A 269 18.09 -17.05 10.41
N ALA A 270 18.54 -16.02 9.67
CA ALA A 270 19.76 -15.27 9.99
C ALA A 270 19.67 -14.57 11.35
N VAL A 271 18.49 -14.01 11.70
CA VAL A 271 18.25 -13.33 12.98
C VAL A 271 18.15 -14.32 14.13
N LEU A 272 17.55 -15.50 13.89
CA LEU A 272 17.44 -16.56 14.88
C LEU A 272 18.77 -17.28 15.15
N GLY A 273 19.74 -17.14 14.24
CA GLY A 273 21.03 -17.82 14.29
C GLY A 273 20.98 -19.28 13.80
N GLU A 274 19.93 -19.64 13.05
CA GLU A 274 19.77 -20.96 12.43
C GLU A 274 20.70 -21.14 11.23
N MET A 275 21.07 -20.04 10.61
CA MET A 275 22.04 -19.95 9.52
C MET A 275 22.90 -18.70 9.71
N THR A 276 24.15 -18.75 9.25
CA THR A 276 24.97 -17.54 9.25
C THR A 276 24.46 -16.55 8.18
N PRO A 277 24.57 -15.23 8.41
CA PRO A 277 24.18 -14.23 7.41
C PRO A 277 24.86 -14.41 6.05
N GLY A 278 26.11 -14.89 6.03
CA GLY A 278 26.85 -15.19 4.80
C GLY A 278 26.23 -16.32 3.99
N GLU A 279 25.89 -17.44 4.64
CA GLU A 279 25.21 -18.57 3.99
C GLU A 279 23.82 -18.18 3.48
N VAL A 280 23.10 -17.32 4.21
CA VAL A 280 21.81 -16.82 3.77
C VAL A 280 21.94 -15.97 2.49
N LEU A 281 22.89 -15.03 2.45
CA LEU A 281 23.12 -14.23 1.24
C LEU A 281 23.55 -15.09 0.06
N GLU A 282 24.38 -16.12 0.28
CA GLU A 282 24.78 -17.06 -0.77
C GLU A 282 23.55 -17.79 -1.35
N ARG A 283 22.69 -18.35 -0.49
CA ARG A 283 21.46 -19.03 -0.94
C ARG A 283 20.51 -18.10 -1.69
N LEU A 284 20.33 -16.88 -1.21
CA LEU A 284 19.51 -15.88 -1.89
C LEU A 284 20.12 -15.53 -3.27
N THR A 285 21.44 -15.35 -3.35
CA THR A 285 22.14 -15.03 -4.60
C THR A 285 22.01 -16.18 -5.62
N VAL A 286 22.30 -17.41 -5.22
CA VAL A 286 22.19 -18.60 -6.10
C VAL A 286 20.75 -18.78 -6.61
N ALA A 287 19.75 -18.47 -5.79
CA ALA A 287 18.38 -18.58 -6.25
C ALA A 287 17.99 -17.52 -7.30
N LEU A 288 18.65 -16.35 -7.28
CA LEU A 288 18.46 -15.32 -8.32
C LEU A 288 19.05 -15.71 -9.68
N ASP A 289 19.85 -16.77 -9.77
CA ASP A 289 20.26 -17.36 -11.06
C ASP A 289 19.05 -17.87 -11.87
N ARG A 290 17.88 -18.03 -11.23
CA ARG A 290 16.62 -18.38 -11.89
C ARG A 290 15.97 -17.19 -12.63
N VAL A 291 16.44 -15.97 -12.39
CA VAL A 291 15.92 -14.71 -12.94
C VAL A 291 17.05 -13.77 -13.41
N VAL A 292 18.06 -14.33 -14.07
CA VAL A 292 19.20 -13.56 -14.60
C VAL A 292 18.72 -12.54 -15.63
N ASP A 293 17.94 -12.97 -16.62
CA ASP A 293 17.34 -12.11 -17.63
C ASP A 293 15.87 -11.88 -17.27
N VAL A 294 15.56 -10.73 -16.65
CA VAL A 294 14.19 -10.42 -16.22
C VAL A 294 13.23 -10.27 -17.40
N ALA A 295 13.72 -9.89 -18.57
CA ALA A 295 12.88 -9.59 -19.73
C ALA A 295 12.18 -10.84 -20.30
N ILE A 296 12.80 -12.02 -20.18
CA ILE A 296 12.23 -13.29 -20.67
C ILE A 296 11.15 -13.88 -19.76
N HIS A 297 10.99 -13.37 -18.54
CA HIS A 297 9.96 -13.86 -17.63
C HIS A 297 8.62 -13.15 -17.86
N GLU A 298 7.54 -13.94 -17.78
CA GLU A 298 6.18 -13.41 -17.71
C GLU A 298 6.00 -12.57 -16.44
N PRO A 299 5.38 -11.38 -16.53
CA PRO A 299 5.11 -10.56 -15.36
C PRO A 299 3.98 -11.21 -14.53
N GLY A 300 4.16 -11.27 -13.22
CA GLY A 300 3.20 -11.86 -12.30
C GLY A 300 3.84 -12.29 -10.99
N ASP A 301 3.09 -13.07 -10.21
CA ASP A 301 3.44 -13.43 -8.83
C ASP A 301 4.81 -14.13 -8.71
N TRP A 302 5.16 -14.99 -9.67
CA TRP A 302 6.45 -15.69 -9.66
C TRP A 302 7.63 -14.73 -9.77
N LEU A 303 7.59 -13.80 -10.72
CA LEU A 303 8.64 -12.80 -10.88
C LEU A 303 8.66 -11.84 -9.68
N GLU A 304 7.49 -11.47 -9.16
CA GLU A 304 7.38 -10.65 -7.94
C GLU A 304 8.03 -11.33 -6.73
N SER A 305 7.84 -12.64 -6.57
CA SER A 305 8.44 -13.39 -5.46
C SER A 305 9.97 -13.24 -5.42
N TRP A 306 10.64 -13.26 -6.59
CA TRP A 306 12.09 -13.05 -6.68
C TRP A 306 12.50 -11.60 -6.41
N GLY A 307 11.64 -10.64 -6.75
CA GLY A 307 11.81 -9.25 -6.32
C GLY A 307 11.87 -9.14 -4.80
N TRP A 308 10.97 -9.84 -4.08
CA TRP A 308 10.98 -9.87 -2.62
C TRP A 308 12.22 -10.57 -2.04
N TRP A 309 12.76 -11.60 -2.70
CA TRP A 309 14.04 -12.22 -2.30
C TRP A 309 15.19 -11.23 -2.31
N CYS A 310 15.20 -10.30 -3.27
CA CYS A 310 16.17 -9.21 -3.30
C CYS A 310 16.03 -8.30 -2.07
N ILE A 311 14.79 -7.97 -1.68
CA ILE A 311 14.53 -7.18 -0.47
C ILE A 311 15.01 -7.90 0.79
N PHE A 312 14.81 -9.21 0.88
CA PHE A 312 15.30 -10.03 1.99
C PHE A 312 16.83 -10.03 2.05
N GLY A 313 17.51 -10.16 0.91
CA GLY A 313 18.97 -10.08 0.83
C GLY A 313 19.52 -8.72 1.29
N CYS A 314 18.89 -7.63 0.87
CA CYS A 314 19.22 -6.29 1.34
C CYS A 314 19.06 -6.14 2.86
N ASN A 315 17.96 -6.65 3.43
CA ASN A 315 17.74 -6.60 4.88
C ASN A 315 18.80 -7.41 5.65
N VAL A 316 19.19 -8.59 5.16
CA VAL A 316 20.25 -9.40 5.78
C VAL A 316 21.59 -8.67 5.71
N ALA A 317 21.92 -8.07 4.57
CA ALA A 317 23.12 -7.26 4.42
C ALA A 317 23.13 -6.08 5.41
N LEU A 318 22.04 -5.31 5.46
CA LEU A 318 21.88 -4.16 6.35
C LEU A 318 21.98 -4.52 7.83
N ARG A 319 21.47 -5.67 8.26
CA ARG A 319 21.47 -6.01 9.70
C ARG A 319 22.76 -6.62 10.21
N HIS A 320 23.50 -7.34 9.36
CA HIS A 320 24.53 -8.25 9.84
C HIS A 320 25.95 -7.92 9.37
N PHE A 321 26.11 -7.02 8.39
CA PHE A 321 27.42 -6.74 7.80
C PHE A 321 27.89 -5.32 8.16
N PRO A 322 29.22 -5.15 8.33
CA PRO A 322 29.81 -3.84 8.57
C PRO A 322 29.78 -2.94 7.33
N GLU A 323 29.98 -1.65 7.57
CA GLU A 323 29.90 -0.57 6.57
C GLU A 323 30.84 -0.78 5.37
N ASP A 324 32.03 -1.34 5.58
CA ASP A 324 33.06 -1.51 4.54
C ASP A 324 32.69 -2.53 3.45
N VAL A 325 31.73 -3.43 3.72
CA VAL A 325 31.30 -4.47 2.76
C VAL A 325 29.83 -4.37 2.37
N ILE A 326 29.05 -3.48 3.00
CA ILE A 326 27.59 -3.44 2.83
C ILE A 326 27.17 -3.11 1.39
N SER A 327 27.85 -2.16 0.73
CA SER A 327 27.56 -1.79 -0.67
C SER A 327 27.75 -2.96 -1.62
N MET A 328 28.88 -3.66 -1.48
CA MET A 328 29.17 -4.84 -2.29
C MET A 328 28.10 -5.93 -2.09
N ARG A 329 27.68 -6.17 -0.84
CA ARG A 329 26.68 -7.20 -0.51
C ARG A 329 25.28 -6.83 -1.00
N MET A 330 24.93 -5.55 -1.02
CA MET A 330 23.61 -5.07 -1.46
C MET A 330 23.49 -4.87 -2.96
N ALA A 331 24.58 -4.63 -3.68
CA ALA A 331 24.55 -4.21 -5.09
C ALA A 331 23.76 -5.18 -6.00
N ILE A 332 23.99 -6.50 -5.86
CA ILE A 332 23.28 -7.51 -6.66
C ILE A 332 21.78 -7.44 -6.39
N PHE A 333 21.39 -7.35 -5.12
CA PHE A 333 19.99 -7.36 -4.71
C PHE A 333 19.26 -6.07 -5.07
N THR A 334 19.84 -4.92 -4.81
CA THR A 334 19.22 -3.61 -5.11
C THR A 334 18.99 -3.43 -6.61
N ASN A 335 20.00 -3.74 -7.44
CA ASN A 335 19.88 -3.67 -8.90
C ASN A 335 18.80 -4.63 -9.42
N LYS A 336 18.82 -5.90 -8.98
CA LYS A 336 17.84 -6.89 -9.42
C LYS A 336 16.43 -6.57 -8.92
N ALA A 337 16.29 -6.02 -7.71
CA ALA A 337 15.00 -5.58 -7.19
C ALA A 337 14.38 -4.48 -8.07
N MET A 338 15.18 -3.49 -8.48
CA MET A 338 14.73 -2.40 -9.37
C MET A 338 14.36 -2.92 -10.76
N GLU A 339 15.19 -3.78 -11.36
CA GLU A 339 14.91 -4.40 -12.66
C GLU A 339 13.60 -5.18 -12.67
N ILE A 340 13.37 -6.01 -11.63
CA ILE A 340 12.12 -6.75 -11.45
C ILE A 340 10.95 -5.79 -11.21
N ALA A 341 11.13 -4.76 -10.38
CA ALA A 341 10.08 -3.80 -10.08
C ALA A 341 9.67 -3.01 -11.32
N ASP A 342 10.61 -2.70 -12.22
CA ASP A 342 10.32 -2.02 -13.48
C ASP A 342 9.56 -2.92 -14.45
N ARG A 343 9.96 -4.19 -14.56
CA ARG A 343 9.25 -5.18 -15.38
C ARG A 343 7.80 -5.41 -14.94
N LEU A 344 7.53 -5.27 -13.65
CA LEU A 344 6.22 -5.47 -13.02
C LEU A 344 5.42 -4.18 -12.81
N GLU A 345 6.03 -3.01 -13.02
CA GLU A 345 5.54 -1.72 -12.53
C GLU A 345 5.21 -1.72 -11.00
N ASN A 346 5.93 -2.52 -10.21
CA ASN A 346 5.66 -2.76 -8.79
C ASN A 346 6.21 -1.63 -7.92
N TRP A 347 5.31 -0.77 -7.46
CA TRP A 347 5.65 0.39 -6.63
C TRP A 347 6.13 0.04 -5.23
N SER A 348 5.69 -1.09 -4.66
CA SER A 348 6.09 -1.54 -3.32
C SER A 348 7.54 -2.01 -3.32
N LEU A 349 7.97 -2.73 -4.36
CA LEU A 349 9.38 -3.11 -4.52
C LEU A 349 10.28 -1.88 -4.71
N ARG A 350 9.87 -0.92 -5.55
CA ARG A 350 10.58 0.36 -5.72
C ARG A 350 10.73 1.10 -4.39
N GLU A 351 9.64 1.28 -3.64
CA GLU A 351 9.67 1.93 -2.32
C GLU A 351 10.70 1.27 -1.41
N ARG A 352 10.67 -0.06 -1.30
CA ARG A 352 11.61 -0.80 -0.46
C ARG A 352 13.05 -0.66 -0.93
N ALA A 353 13.31 -0.76 -2.23
CA ALA A 353 14.65 -0.59 -2.79
C ALA A 353 15.24 0.79 -2.43
N PHE A 354 14.49 1.88 -2.66
CA PHE A 354 14.95 3.23 -2.29
C PHE A 354 15.14 3.41 -0.79
N HIS A 355 14.27 2.82 0.04
CA HIS A 355 14.41 2.92 1.49
C HIS A 355 15.70 2.24 1.97
N MET A 356 16.03 1.08 1.41
CA MET A 356 17.24 0.34 1.77
C MET A 356 18.49 1.03 1.22
N ASP A 357 18.43 1.63 0.03
CA ASP A 357 19.53 2.40 -0.50
C ASP A 357 19.78 3.69 0.32
N LEU A 358 18.72 4.32 0.83
CA LEU A 358 18.84 5.42 1.79
C LEU A 358 19.48 4.98 3.11
N GLU A 359 19.07 3.83 3.66
CA GLU A 359 19.68 3.31 4.89
C GLU A 359 21.16 2.97 4.68
N ARG A 360 21.51 2.41 3.50
CA ARG A 360 22.89 2.15 3.09
C ARG A 360 23.70 3.44 3.05
N HIS A 361 23.23 4.47 2.36
CA HIS A 361 23.93 5.76 2.28
C HIS A 361 24.09 6.45 3.65
N GLN A 362 23.12 6.32 4.54
CA GLN A 362 23.22 6.90 5.90
C GLN A 362 24.33 6.26 6.74
N ARG A 363 24.70 5.02 6.44
CA ARG A 363 25.79 4.30 7.12
C ARG A 363 27.15 4.53 6.46
N LEU A 364 27.17 5.06 5.25
CA LEU A 364 28.40 5.23 4.48
C LEU A 364 28.85 6.68 4.49
N VAL A 365 30.13 6.88 4.81
CA VAL A 365 30.71 8.22 4.84
C VAL A 365 31.20 8.59 3.44
N ASN A 366 30.73 9.72 2.91
CA ASN A 366 31.19 10.36 1.66
C ASN A 366 30.96 9.58 0.36
N GLU A 367 29.98 8.68 0.29
CA GLU A 367 29.58 8.09 -0.99
C GLU A 367 28.72 9.09 -1.79
N PRO A 368 29.12 9.47 -3.01
CA PRO A 368 28.33 10.38 -3.82
C PRO A 368 27.06 9.69 -4.32
N TRP A 369 25.91 10.20 -3.90
CA TRP A 369 24.63 9.78 -4.45
C TRP A 369 24.33 10.61 -5.70
N VAL A 370 24.27 9.95 -6.85
CA VAL A 370 23.92 10.58 -8.13
C VAL A 370 22.58 10.03 -8.58
N LEU A 371 21.67 10.92 -8.99
CA LEU A 371 20.36 10.55 -9.53
C LEU A 371 20.16 11.09 -10.94
N ASP A 372 19.58 10.26 -11.81
CA ASP A 372 19.11 10.67 -13.13
C ASP A 372 17.61 11.10 -13.13
N ASP A 373 17.13 11.60 -14.27
CA ASP A 373 15.75 12.09 -14.41
C ASP A 373 14.71 10.97 -14.20
N GLU A 374 15.04 9.73 -14.53
CA GLU A 374 14.15 8.57 -14.38
C GLU A 374 14.03 8.17 -12.91
N GLU A 375 15.14 8.12 -12.18
CA GLU A 375 15.15 7.86 -10.74
C GLU A 375 14.37 8.95 -9.97
N VAL A 376 14.55 10.22 -10.32
CA VAL A 376 13.77 11.33 -9.74
C VAL A 376 12.27 11.15 -10.01
N ARG A 377 11.89 10.76 -11.24
CA ARG A 377 10.49 10.48 -11.59
C ARG A 377 9.92 9.34 -10.76
N ILE A 378 10.70 8.27 -10.56
CA ILE A 378 10.27 7.12 -9.75
C ILE A 378 10.16 7.53 -8.28
N ILE A 379 11.14 8.23 -7.71
CA ILE A 379 11.10 8.72 -6.32
C ILE A 379 9.86 9.58 -6.08
N ALA A 380 9.60 10.56 -6.95
CA ALA A 380 8.40 11.40 -6.86
C ALA A 380 7.10 10.56 -6.94
N GLY A 381 7.08 9.57 -7.85
CA GLY A 381 5.98 8.62 -7.98
C GLY A 381 5.75 7.78 -6.71
N THR A 382 6.82 7.36 -6.05
CA THR A 382 6.82 6.63 -4.78
C THR A 382 6.30 7.52 -3.65
N MET A 383 6.78 8.76 -3.53
CA MET A 383 6.31 9.75 -2.54
C MET A 383 4.80 10.04 -2.67
N GLY A 384 4.26 10.02 -3.88
CA GLY A 384 2.83 10.18 -4.14
C GLY A 384 1.99 9.00 -3.65
N ARG A 385 2.55 7.78 -3.67
CA ARG A 385 1.88 6.51 -3.35
C ARG A 385 2.02 6.08 -1.90
N PHE A 386 3.19 6.34 -1.31
CA PHE A 386 3.54 5.95 0.05
C PHE A 386 3.80 7.21 0.90
N PRO A 387 2.77 7.75 1.58
CA PRO A 387 2.92 8.89 2.48
C PRO A 387 4.07 8.75 3.49
N ASN A 388 4.27 7.57 4.05
CA ASN A 388 5.33 7.28 5.02
C ASN A 388 6.74 7.34 4.40
N PHE A 389 6.85 7.21 3.07
CA PHE A 389 8.11 7.35 2.34
C PHE A 389 8.48 8.82 2.05
N ARG A 390 7.56 9.79 2.18
CA ARG A 390 7.82 11.19 1.77
C ARG A 390 9.02 11.81 2.47
N ALA A 391 9.19 11.54 3.77
CA ALA A 391 10.35 12.03 4.50
C ALA A 391 11.65 11.43 3.94
N ALA A 392 11.68 10.12 3.68
CA ALA A 392 12.80 9.44 3.04
C ALA A 392 13.08 10.00 1.64
N GLY A 393 12.05 10.11 0.78
CA GLY A 393 12.18 10.67 -0.56
C GLY A 393 12.76 12.09 -0.57
N TRP A 394 12.32 12.97 0.33
CA TRP A 394 12.93 14.30 0.45
C TRP A 394 14.39 14.27 0.89
N ARG A 395 14.76 13.35 1.80
CA ARG A 395 16.17 13.18 2.20
C ARG A 395 17.03 12.75 1.02
N ILE A 396 16.58 11.75 0.26
CA ILE A 396 17.25 11.29 -0.96
C ILE A 396 17.46 12.46 -1.93
N LEU A 397 16.41 13.21 -2.24
CA LEU A 397 16.48 14.34 -3.18
C LEU A 397 17.35 15.50 -2.66
N ASN A 398 17.50 15.67 -1.36
CA ASN A 398 18.34 16.73 -0.78
C ASN A 398 19.82 16.33 -0.69
N GLU A 399 20.12 15.05 -0.53
CA GLU A 399 21.48 14.51 -0.38
C GLU A 399 22.11 14.18 -1.75
N ALA A 400 21.30 13.85 -2.75
CA ALA A 400 21.78 13.48 -4.08
C ALA A 400 22.17 14.67 -4.98
N ARG A 401 23.12 14.40 -5.88
CA ARG A 401 23.46 15.29 -7.01
C ARG A 401 22.68 14.86 -8.24
N PHE A 402 22.06 15.82 -8.92
CA PHE A 402 21.31 15.55 -10.14
C PHE A 402 22.19 15.69 -11.37
N VAL A 403 22.11 14.70 -12.25
CA VAL A 403 22.69 14.74 -13.59
C VAL A 403 21.58 14.75 -14.63
N ASN A 404 21.66 15.63 -15.61
CA ASN A 404 20.74 15.59 -16.75
C ASN A 404 21.11 14.42 -17.70
N ALA A 405 20.25 14.15 -18.69
CA ALA A 405 20.49 13.12 -19.71
C ALA A 405 21.81 13.30 -20.51
N GLU A 406 22.46 14.46 -20.44
CA GLU A 406 23.74 14.80 -21.08
C GLU A 406 24.94 14.78 -20.10
N GLY A 407 24.73 14.41 -18.82
CA GLY A 407 25.77 14.35 -17.78
C GLY A 407 26.13 15.67 -17.09
N GLY A 408 25.41 16.75 -17.37
CA GLY A 408 25.56 18.07 -16.74
C GLY A 408 24.86 18.17 -15.38
N ALA A 409 25.49 18.86 -14.43
CA ALA A 409 24.93 19.09 -13.09
C ALA A 409 23.66 19.95 -13.15
N ARG A 410 22.63 19.54 -12.42
CA ARG A 410 21.35 20.28 -12.28
C ARG A 410 21.00 20.45 -10.80
N TRP A 411 20.28 21.53 -10.48
CA TRP A 411 19.65 21.73 -9.17
C TRP A 411 18.12 21.66 -9.35
N LEU A 412 17.40 20.94 -8.48
CA LEU A 412 15.95 21.01 -8.41
C LEU A 412 15.55 22.39 -7.88
N GLY A 413 15.36 23.36 -8.79
CA GLY A 413 15.00 24.74 -8.45
C GLY A 413 15.58 25.86 -9.31
N ALA A 414 16.15 25.56 -10.48
CA ALA A 414 16.49 26.55 -11.51
C ALA A 414 15.50 26.50 -12.68
#